data_AF-A0ABD2WKY9-F1
#
_entry.id   AF-A0ABD2WKY9-F1
#
_cell.length_a   1.000
_cell.length_b   1.000
_cell.length_c   1.000
_cell.angle_alpha   90.00
_cell.angle_beta   90.00
_cell.angle_gamma   90.00
#
_symmetry.space_group_name_H-M   'P 1'
#
loop_
_entity.id
_entity.type
_entity.pdbx_description
1 polymer ?
#
loop_
_entity_poly.entity_id
_entity_poly.type
_entity_poly.pdbx_seq_one_letter_code
_entity_poly.pdbx_strand_id
1 'polypeptide(L)'
;MDTPKTLIAVNGLGNSTSVARGWVNLTVKSPSDADFEFQIEALTMSRLTSKLLSAPIDTQSWTHLQNLDHADPFQATASPVDLLLGVDVVTAALRPGLITGPAGTPTALNTVFGWVLMGKGQQQGSDVTQAFSLTVNHELSAALQTFWEVEEISAPKLMSPEDTQCYEHFKENIQ
;
A
#
# COMPACT_ATOMS: atom_id res chain seq x y z
N MET A 1 -14.50 4.25 18.34
CA MET A 1 -13.35 5.14 18.57
C MET A 1 -12.94 5.63 17.20
N ASP A 2 -13.25 6.88 16.87
CA ASP A 2 -12.86 7.48 15.59
C ASP A 2 -11.37 7.81 15.64
N THR A 3 -10.57 7.10 14.85
CA THR A 3 -9.20 7.51 14.54
C THR A 3 -9.26 8.81 13.74
N PRO A 4 -8.45 9.83 14.07
CA PRO A 4 -8.41 11.07 13.30
C PRO A 4 -8.12 10.76 11.83
N LYS A 5 -8.91 11.35 10.93
CA LYS A 5 -8.73 11.17 9.48
C LYS A 5 -7.47 11.91 9.05
N THR A 6 -6.36 11.19 8.97
CA THR A 6 -5.13 11.73 8.37
C THR A 6 -5.17 11.43 6.87
N LEU A 7 -5.15 12.49 6.06
CA LEU A 7 -5.01 12.38 4.61
C LEU A 7 -3.52 12.46 4.27
N ILE A 8 -2.98 11.38 3.71
CA ILE A 8 -1.56 11.34 3.33
C ILE A 8 -1.46 11.20 1.81
N ALA A 9 -0.70 12.11 1.20
CA ALA A 9 -0.42 12.08 -0.23
C ALA A 9 0.54 10.95 -0.57
N VAL A 10 0.11 10.08 -1.47
CA VAL A 10 0.90 8.98 -2.03
C VAL A 10 1.09 9.25 -3.52
N ASN A 11 2.35 9.41 -3.93
CA ASN A 11 2.70 9.75 -5.32
C ASN A 11 3.26 8.52 -6.04
N GLY A 12 2.77 8.29 -7.25
CA GLY A 12 3.23 7.23 -8.15
C GLY A 12 3.96 7.74 -9.39
N LEU A 13 4.43 6.80 -10.23
CA LEU A 13 4.97 7.11 -11.55
C LEU A 13 3.98 7.92 -12.39
N GLY A 14 4.51 8.92 -13.12
CA GLY A 14 3.71 9.82 -13.96
C GLY A 14 2.97 10.93 -13.22
N ASN A 15 3.36 11.24 -11.97
CA ASN A 15 2.70 12.24 -11.12
C ASN A 15 1.23 11.88 -10.79
N SER A 16 0.93 10.59 -10.73
CA SER A 16 -0.35 10.09 -10.25
C SER A 16 -0.37 10.20 -8.72
N THR A 17 -1.26 11.02 -8.18
CA THR A 17 -1.43 11.18 -6.72
C THR A 17 -2.69 10.45 -6.28
N SER A 18 -2.54 9.60 -5.27
CA SER A 18 -3.65 8.99 -4.54
C SER A 18 -3.59 9.41 -3.08
N VAL A 19 -4.72 9.28 -2.38
CA VAL A 19 -4.85 9.73 -0.99
C VAL A 19 -5.08 8.51 -0.09
N ALA A 20 -4.16 8.30 0.85
CA ALA A 20 -4.38 7.38 1.94
C ALA A 20 -5.33 7.98 2.98
N ARG A 21 -6.23 7.16 3.54
CA ARG A 21 -7.35 7.60 4.40
C ARG A 21 -7.08 7.48 5.89
N GLY A 22 -5.98 6.82 6.26
CA GLY A 22 -5.59 6.59 7.64
C GLY A 22 -4.70 5.37 7.79
N TRP A 23 -4.29 5.09 9.02
CA TRP A 23 -3.42 3.99 9.40
C TRP A 23 -4.20 2.82 10.00
N VAL A 24 -3.70 1.61 9.78
CA VAL A 24 -4.19 0.38 10.39
C VAL A 24 -3.01 -0.44 10.92
N ASN A 25 -3.20 -1.07 12.07
CA ASN A 25 -2.28 -2.06 12.59
C ASN A 25 -2.68 -3.43 12.08
N LEU A 26 -1.74 -4.11 11.42
CA LEU A 26 -1.93 -5.45 10.87
C LEU A 26 -0.98 -6.42 11.58
N THR A 27 -1.49 -7.61 11.88
CA THR A 27 -0.65 -8.75 12.24
C THR A 27 -0.52 -9.63 11.01
N VAL A 28 0.70 -9.76 10.50
CA VAL A 28 1.01 -10.57 9.32
C VAL A 28 1.59 -11.90 9.79
N LYS A 29 1.03 -12.99 9.27
CA LYS A 29 1.46 -14.36 9.60
C LYS A 29 1.98 -15.07 8.37
N SER A 30 2.89 -16.01 8.57
CA SER A 30 3.28 -16.92 7.51
C SER A 30 2.18 -17.96 7.23
N PRO A 31 1.96 -18.34 5.96
CA PRO A 31 1.08 -19.46 5.62
C PRO A 31 1.68 -20.84 5.95
N SER A 32 3.01 -20.93 6.11
CA SER A 32 3.75 -22.20 6.28
C SER A 32 4.48 -22.34 7.62
N ASP A 33 4.70 -21.24 8.34
CA ASP A 33 5.32 -21.20 9.67
C ASP A 33 4.34 -20.60 10.69
N ALA A 34 3.76 -21.47 11.53
CA ALA A 34 2.75 -21.08 12.51
C ALA A 34 3.28 -20.17 13.63
N ASP A 35 4.59 -20.22 13.90
CA ASP A 35 5.22 -19.44 14.96
C ASP A 35 5.71 -18.08 14.46
N PHE A 36 5.68 -17.85 13.15
CA PHE A 36 6.10 -16.59 12.56
C PHE A 36 4.95 -15.59 12.45
N GLU A 37 5.08 -14.49 13.17
CA GLU A 37 4.22 -13.31 13.01
C GLU A 37 5.01 -12.02 13.23
N PHE A 38 4.56 -10.94 12.59
CA PHE A 38 5.05 -9.59 12.88
C PHE A 38 3.91 -8.58 12.74
N GLN A 39 4.08 -7.45 13.42
CA GLN A 39 3.12 -6.34 13.37
C GLN A 39 3.65 -5.24 12.47
N ILE A 40 2.75 -4.64 11.67
CA ILE A 40 3.03 -3.46 10.87
C ILE A 40 1.94 -2.42 11.05
N GLU A 41 2.34 -1.16 10.91
CA GLU A 41 1.44 -0.05 10.69
C GLU A 41 1.38 0.22 9.17
N ALA A 42 0.18 0.20 8.59
CA ALA A 42 0.00 0.33 7.15
C ALA A 42 -1.00 1.43 6.80
N LEU A 43 -0.76 2.12 5.69
CA LEU A 43 -1.69 3.11 5.14
C LEU A 43 -2.82 2.44 4.37
N THR A 44 -4.05 2.89 4.62
CA THR A 44 -5.24 2.44 3.91
C THR A 44 -5.50 3.28 2.67
N MET A 45 -5.71 2.61 1.54
CA MET A 45 -5.98 3.26 0.25
C MET A 45 -7.13 2.56 -0.46
N SER A 46 -7.91 3.29 -1.26
CA SER A 46 -9.02 2.69 -2.04
C SER A 46 -8.54 1.81 -3.19
N ARG A 47 -7.32 2.03 -3.66
CA ARG A 47 -6.67 1.26 -4.73
C ARG A 47 -5.15 1.37 -4.57
N LEU A 48 -4.47 0.25 -4.39
CA LEU A 48 -3.01 0.19 -4.29
C LEU A 48 -2.33 0.19 -5.65
N THR A 49 -2.76 -0.70 -6.54
CA THR A 49 -2.23 -0.78 -7.91
C THR A 49 -3.36 -0.81 -8.94
N SER A 50 -3.05 -0.47 -10.19
CA SER A 50 -3.85 -0.95 -11.31
C SER A 50 -3.76 -2.48 -11.39
N LYS A 51 -4.64 -3.11 -12.17
CA LYS A 51 -4.56 -4.56 -12.40
C LYS A 51 -3.20 -4.85 -13.02
N LEU A 52 -2.36 -5.59 -12.30
CA LEU A 52 -1.06 -6.02 -12.80
C LEU A 52 -1.32 -6.82 -14.07
N LEU A 53 -0.76 -6.39 -15.21
CA LEU A 53 -0.90 -7.17 -16.44
C LEU A 53 0.07 -8.35 -16.36
N SER A 54 -0.39 -9.45 -15.77
CA SER A 54 0.32 -10.71 -15.88
C SER A 54 -0.14 -11.41 -17.14
N ALA A 55 0.68 -11.34 -18.21
CA ALA A 55 0.61 -12.38 -19.23
C ALA A 55 0.95 -13.71 -18.56
N PRO A 56 0.34 -14.85 -18.97
CA PRO A 56 0.78 -16.14 -18.51
C PRO A 56 2.29 -16.29 -18.76
N ILE A 57 3.03 -16.63 -17.71
CA ILE A 57 4.47 -16.88 -17.82
C ILE A 57 4.65 -18.38 -18.06
N ASP A 58 5.39 -18.74 -19.10
CA ASP A 58 5.78 -20.13 -19.31
C ASP A 58 6.89 -20.51 -18.33
N THR A 59 6.52 -21.21 -17.27
CA THR A 59 7.44 -21.68 -16.23
C THR A 59 8.00 -23.07 -16.51
N GLN A 60 7.54 -23.78 -17.55
CA GLN A 60 7.93 -25.18 -17.80
C GLN A 60 9.42 -25.33 -18.07
N SER A 61 10.03 -24.31 -18.69
CA SER A 61 11.47 -24.26 -19.00
C SER A 61 12.35 -24.06 -17.76
N TRP A 62 11.81 -23.62 -16.62
CA TRP A 62 12.56 -23.31 -15.41
C TRP A 62 12.70 -24.54 -14.51
N THR A 63 13.50 -25.51 -14.98
CA THR A 63 13.75 -26.77 -14.25
C THR A 63 14.28 -26.56 -12.83
N HIS A 64 15.05 -25.49 -12.59
CA HIS A 64 15.57 -25.14 -11.26
C HIS A 64 14.50 -24.61 -10.29
N LEU A 65 13.30 -24.28 -10.77
CA LEU A 65 12.19 -23.75 -9.98
C LEU A 65 11.06 -24.75 -9.80
N GLN A 66 11.25 -25.99 -10.24
CA GLN A 66 10.27 -27.05 -10.05
C GLN A 66 10.20 -27.49 -8.58
N ASN A 67 9.01 -27.84 -8.12
CA ASN A 67 8.74 -28.36 -6.77
C ASN A 67 9.04 -27.35 -5.64
N LEU A 68 8.80 -26.06 -5.88
CA LEU A 68 8.88 -25.03 -4.86
C LEU A 68 7.49 -24.69 -4.31
N ASP A 69 7.41 -24.50 -2.99
CA ASP A 69 6.24 -23.92 -2.34
C ASP A 69 6.22 -22.41 -2.60
N HIS A 70 5.59 -22.01 -3.71
CA HIS A 70 5.52 -20.61 -4.12
C HIS A 70 4.72 -19.75 -3.12
N ALA A 71 5.16 -18.51 -2.95
CA ALA A 71 4.46 -17.57 -2.08
C ALA A 71 3.07 -17.17 -2.61
N ASP A 72 2.84 -17.29 -3.91
CA ASP A 72 1.53 -17.09 -4.53
C ASP A 72 0.94 -18.46 -4.96
N PRO A 73 -0.11 -18.95 -4.29
CA PRO A 73 -0.78 -20.20 -4.67
C PRO A 73 -1.59 -20.06 -5.96
N PHE A 74 -1.85 -18.84 -6.45
CA PHE A 74 -2.61 -18.61 -7.67
C PHE A 74 -1.68 -18.71 -8.89
N GLN A 75 -1.86 -19.79 -9.65
CA GLN A 75 -1.17 -20.06 -10.92
C GLN A 75 -1.11 -18.81 -11.81
N ALA A 76 0.07 -18.16 -11.89
CA ALA A 76 0.51 -17.17 -12.88
C ALA A 76 -0.59 -16.26 -13.50
N THR A 77 -1.58 -15.86 -12.70
CA THR A 77 -2.74 -15.10 -13.15
C THR A 77 -2.75 -13.75 -12.45
N ALA A 78 -3.12 -12.72 -13.21
CA ALA A 78 -3.16 -11.35 -12.71
C ALA A 78 -4.13 -11.20 -11.53
N SER A 79 -3.57 -11.06 -10.32
CA SER A 79 -4.30 -10.75 -9.08
C SER A 79 -4.04 -9.30 -8.65
N PRO A 80 -5.02 -8.61 -8.02
CA PRO A 80 -4.74 -7.34 -7.35
C PRO A 80 -3.71 -7.49 -6.22
N VAL A 81 -2.97 -6.41 -5.95
CA VAL A 81 -2.09 -6.33 -4.78
C VAL A 81 -2.89 -5.79 -3.60
N ASP A 82 -2.95 -6.57 -2.51
CA ASP A 82 -3.70 -6.21 -1.30
C ASP A 82 -2.84 -5.50 -0.25
N LEU A 83 -1.53 -5.74 -0.24
CA LEU A 83 -0.61 -5.18 0.74
C LEU A 83 0.77 -4.93 0.11
N LEU A 84 1.33 -3.74 0.35
CA LEU A 84 2.70 -3.41 -0.01
C LEU A 84 3.55 -3.35 1.26
N LEU A 85 4.51 -4.26 1.37
CA LEU A 85 5.45 -4.31 2.48
C LEU A 85 6.68 -3.47 2.16
N GLY A 86 7.06 -2.60 3.09
CA GLY A 86 8.28 -1.83 3.00
C GLY A 86 9.53 -2.70 3.17
N VAL A 87 10.69 -2.13 2.82
CA VAL A 87 11.99 -2.80 2.95
C VAL A 87 12.40 -3.05 4.41
N ASP A 88 11.83 -2.30 5.33
CA ASP A 88 11.94 -2.48 6.78
C ASP A 88 11.44 -3.86 7.23
N VAL A 89 10.43 -4.40 6.55
CA VAL A 89 9.85 -5.73 6.84
C VAL A 89 10.62 -6.85 6.16
N VAL A 90 11.28 -6.58 5.03
CA VAL A 90 11.96 -7.61 4.21
C VAL A 90 12.96 -8.39 5.06
N THR A 91 13.73 -7.72 5.92
CA THR A 91 14.74 -8.39 6.76
C THR A 91 14.15 -9.45 7.71
N ALA A 92 12.93 -9.23 8.21
CA ALA A 92 12.21 -10.19 9.04
C ALA A 92 11.58 -11.32 8.20
N ALA A 93 11.24 -11.05 6.94
CA ALA A 93 10.58 -11.99 6.05
C ALA A 93 11.56 -12.95 5.34
N LEU A 94 12.84 -12.61 5.21
CA LEU A 94 13.82 -13.43 4.50
C LEU A 94 14.13 -14.74 5.24
N ARG A 95 14.28 -15.82 4.47
CA ARG A 95 14.77 -17.11 4.96
C ARG A 95 16.06 -17.47 4.22
N PRO A 96 16.93 -18.32 4.82
CA PRO A 96 18.05 -18.89 4.08
C PRO A 96 17.54 -19.64 2.84
N GLY A 97 18.13 -19.33 1.69
CA GLY A 97 17.81 -19.99 0.43
C GLY A 97 17.76 -19.04 -0.75
N LEU A 98 18.57 -19.33 -1.76
CA LEU A 98 18.58 -18.67 -3.05
C LEU A 98 18.82 -19.73 -4.11
N ILE A 99 17.93 -19.84 -5.09
CA ILE A 99 18.06 -20.78 -6.19
C ILE A 99 18.19 -19.98 -7.48
N THR A 100 19.41 -19.92 -8.00
CA THR A 100 19.75 -19.20 -9.22
C THR A 100 19.79 -20.16 -10.40
N GLY A 101 19.04 -19.85 -11.45
CA GLY A 101 19.07 -20.58 -12.70
C GLY A 101 20.09 -20.05 -13.71
N PRO A 102 20.07 -20.58 -14.94
CA PRO A 102 20.85 -20.06 -16.05
C PRO A 102 20.56 -18.58 -16.36
N ALA A 103 21.50 -17.93 -17.04
CA ALA A 103 21.33 -16.55 -17.47
C ALA A 103 20.03 -16.36 -18.27
N GLY A 104 19.26 -15.33 -17.93
CA GLY A 104 17.97 -15.04 -18.58
C GLY A 104 16.76 -15.76 -17.95
N THR A 105 16.96 -16.55 -16.89
CA THR A 105 15.89 -17.13 -16.08
C THR A 105 15.80 -16.44 -14.71
N PRO A 106 14.64 -16.50 -14.03
CA PRO A 106 14.50 -15.88 -12.72
C PRO A 106 15.21 -16.69 -11.63
N THR A 107 15.50 -15.99 -10.53
CA THR A 107 16.02 -16.56 -9.28
C THR A 107 14.89 -16.68 -8.28
N ALA A 108 14.85 -17.79 -7.53
CA ALA A 108 13.94 -17.96 -6.42
C ALA A 108 14.62 -17.56 -5.10
N LEU A 109 13.91 -16.76 -4.31
CA LEU A 109 14.32 -16.31 -2.98
C LEU A 109 13.39 -16.91 -1.93
N ASN A 110 13.97 -17.52 -0.90
CA ASN A 110 13.20 -18.10 0.16
C ASN A 110 12.72 -17.03 1.15
N THR A 111 11.43 -17.04 1.47
CA THR A 111 10.83 -16.13 2.44
C THR A 111 9.90 -16.89 3.36
N VAL A 112 9.51 -16.25 4.46
CA VAL A 112 8.47 -16.72 5.37
C VAL A 112 7.13 -16.95 4.66
N PHE A 113 6.89 -16.33 3.51
CA PHE A 113 5.64 -16.49 2.75
C PHE A 113 5.70 -17.62 1.72
N GLY A 114 6.88 -18.21 1.49
CA GLY A 114 7.16 -19.14 0.40
C GLY A 114 8.25 -18.60 -0.55
N TRP A 115 8.48 -19.31 -1.64
CA TRP A 115 9.48 -18.95 -2.64
C TRP A 115 8.97 -17.83 -3.56
N VAL A 116 9.69 -16.70 -3.55
CA VAL A 116 9.41 -15.52 -4.37
C VAL A 116 10.34 -15.51 -5.58
N LEU A 117 9.80 -15.23 -6.77
CA LEU A 117 10.59 -15.16 -8.00
C LEU A 117 11.08 -13.73 -8.26
N MET A 118 12.36 -13.61 -8.61
CA MET A 118 13.02 -12.34 -8.93
C MET A 118 13.74 -12.43 -10.27
N GLY A 119 13.67 -11.35 -11.06
CA GLY A 119 14.35 -11.25 -12.34
C GLY A 119 13.40 -11.35 -13.53
N LYS A 120 13.96 -11.61 -14.71
CA LYS A 120 13.19 -11.59 -15.96
C LYS A 120 12.43 -12.91 -16.14
N GLY A 121 11.12 -12.82 -16.33
CA GLY A 121 10.31 -13.91 -16.85
C GLY A 121 10.29 -13.88 -18.39
N GLN A 122 10.22 -15.04 -19.04
CA GLN A 122 9.93 -15.08 -20.48
C GLN A 122 8.42 -14.85 -20.67
N GLN A 123 8.02 -13.60 -20.93
CA GLN A 123 6.65 -13.30 -21.35
C GLN A 123 6.47 -13.64 -22.83
N GLN A 124 5.41 -14.38 -23.14
CA GLN A 124 4.97 -14.54 -24.52
C GLN A 124 4.12 -13.31 -24.92
N GLY A 125 4.63 -12.52 -25.88
CA GLY A 125 3.77 -11.67 -26.73
C GLY A 125 3.18 -10.39 -26.11
N SER A 126 3.83 -9.74 -25.13
CA SER A 126 3.41 -8.40 -24.69
C SER A 126 4.51 -7.34 -24.89
N ASP A 127 4.24 -6.34 -25.72
CA ASP A 127 5.10 -5.15 -25.90
C ASP A 127 4.94 -4.12 -24.75
N VAL A 128 4.21 -4.46 -23.69
CA VAL A 128 3.87 -3.53 -22.61
C VAL A 128 4.84 -3.70 -21.44
N THR A 129 5.64 -2.67 -21.17
CA THR A 129 6.43 -2.57 -19.94
C THR A 129 5.64 -1.80 -18.89
N GLN A 130 5.49 -2.37 -17.69
CA GLN A 130 4.91 -1.69 -16.53
C GLN A 130 6.00 -1.39 -15.51
N ALA A 131 5.98 -0.17 -14.99
CA ALA A 131 6.85 0.25 -13.90
C ALA A 131 5.98 0.80 -12.77
N PHE A 132 6.34 0.45 -11.53
CA PHE A 132 5.65 0.89 -10.32
C PHE A 132 6.67 1.58 -9.42
N SER A 133 6.30 2.74 -8.90
CA SER A 133 7.05 3.49 -7.90
C SER A 133 6.02 4.17 -7.04
N LEU A 134 6.25 4.19 -5.73
CA LEU A 134 5.38 4.80 -4.75
C LEU A 134 6.24 5.54 -3.73
N THR A 135 5.90 6.80 -3.51
CA THR A 135 6.53 7.65 -2.49
C THR A 135 5.44 8.22 -1.59
N VAL A 136 5.62 8.05 -0.29
CA VAL A 136 4.74 8.62 0.73
C VAL A 136 5.34 9.93 1.21
N ASN A 137 4.60 11.04 1.11
CA ASN A 137 5.08 12.36 1.54
C ASN A 137 4.38 12.81 2.83
N HIS A 138 5.01 12.51 3.97
CA HIS A 138 4.51 12.91 5.28
C HIS A 138 4.66 14.42 5.53
N GLU A 139 5.74 15.04 5.06
CA GLU A 139 6.05 16.44 5.33
C GLU A 139 5.08 17.39 4.63
N LEU A 140 4.75 17.12 3.36
CA LEU A 140 3.71 17.87 2.65
C LEU A 140 2.35 17.72 3.33
N SER A 141 2.02 16.52 3.81
CA SER A 141 0.76 16.25 4.48
C SER A 141 0.65 17.03 5.80
N ALA A 142 1.73 17.04 6.59
CA ALA A 142 1.82 17.81 7.83
C ALA A 142 1.81 19.33 7.58
N ALA A 143 2.52 19.81 6.56
CA ALA A 143 2.52 21.21 6.18
C ALA A 143 1.14 21.67 5.71
N LEU A 144 0.43 20.86 4.92
CA LEU A 144 -0.95 21.13 4.55
C LEU A 144 -1.86 21.12 5.78
N GLN A 145 -1.77 20.12 6.64
CA GLN A 145 -2.59 20.07 7.86
C GLN A 145 -2.36 21.32 8.73
N THR A 146 -1.11 21.71 8.95
CA THR A 146 -0.76 22.92 9.69
C THR A 146 -1.30 24.17 8.99
N PHE A 147 -1.20 24.24 7.66
CA PHE A 147 -1.74 25.34 6.87
C PHE A 147 -3.26 25.46 7.05
N TRP A 148 -4.01 24.34 6.97
CA TRP A 148 -5.45 24.32 7.19
C TRP A 148 -5.84 24.65 8.64
N GLU A 149 -5.06 24.20 9.63
CA GLU A 149 -5.26 24.55 11.05
C GLU A 149 -5.00 26.05 11.33
N VAL A 150 -4.11 26.68 10.56
CA VAL A 150 -3.80 28.12 10.66
C VAL A 150 -4.79 28.98 9.87
N GLU A 151 -5.26 28.50 8.70
CA GLU A 151 -6.32 29.16 7.90
C GLU A 151 -7.73 28.94 8.44
N GLU A 152 -7.98 27.86 9.19
CA GLU A 152 -9.06 27.83 10.16
C GLU A 152 -8.74 28.89 11.21
N ILE A 153 -9.08 30.13 10.86
CA ILE A 153 -9.37 31.16 11.84
C ILE A 153 -10.35 30.47 12.77
N SER A 154 -9.87 30.09 13.96
CA SER A 154 -10.74 29.88 15.10
C SER A 154 -11.44 31.21 15.22
N ALA A 155 -12.59 31.36 14.56
CA ALA A 155 -13.45 32.50 14.76
C ALA A 155 -13.58 32.53 16.27
N PRO A 156 -13.04 33.56 16.95
CA PRO A 156 -13.17 33.58 18.39
C PRO A 156 -14.66 33.43 18.62
N LYS A 157 -15.03 32.38 19.35
CA LYS A 157 -16.41 32.13 19.74
C LYS A 157 -16.82 33.16 20.81
N LEU A 158 -16.44 34.41 20.61
CA LEU A 158 -17.03 35.58 21.21
C LEU A 158 -18.23 35.87 20.32
N MET A 159 -19.31 35.09 20.49
CA MET A 159 -20.62 35.60 20.10
C MET A 159 -20.79 36.92 20.85
N SER A 160 -20.87 38.02 20.12
CA SER A 160 -21.24 39.28 20.75
C SER A 160 -22.65 39.14 21.36
N PRO A 161 -23.01 39.99 22.34
CA PRO A 161 -24.37 40.04 22.85
C PRO A 161 -25.39 40.21 21.71
N GLU A 162 -25.03 40.99 20.69
CA GLU A 162 -25.83 41.20 19.49
C GLU A 162 -25.98 39.92 18.65
N ASP A 163 -24.91 39.14 18.46
CA ASP A 163 -24.97 37.86 17.73
C ASP A 163 -25.85 36.82 18.44
N THR A 164 -25.84 36.84 19.77
CA THR A 164 -26.67 35.95 20.59
C THR A 164 -28.15 36.29 20.44
N GLN A 165 -28.49 37.58 20.52
CA GLN A 165 -29.86 38.04 20.26
C GLN A 165 -30.32 37.73 18.85
N CYS A 166 -29.45 37.93 17.84
CA CYS A 166 -29.78 37.62 16.45
C CYS A 166 -30.04 36.13 16.24
N TYR A 167 -29.22 35.25 16.85
CA TYR A 167 -29.38 33.80 16.77
C TYR A 167 -30.64 33.29 17.49
N GLU A 168 -30.97 33.85 18.66
CA GLU A 168 -32.21 33.51 19.38
C GLU A 168 -33.45 34.00 18.62
N HIS A 169 -33.43 35.24 18.11
CA HIS A 169 -34.51 35.78 17.29
C HIS A 169 -34.74 34.95 16.03
N PHE A 170 -33.68 34.47 15.39
CA PHE A 170 -33.74 33.58 14.24
C PHE A 170 -34.38 32.23 14.59
N LYS A 171 -33.97 31.60 15.70
CA LYS A 171 -34.56 30.34 16.18
C LYS A 171 -36.06 30.45 16.47
N GLU A 172 -36.50 31.61 16.98
CA GLU A 172 -37.91 31.85 17.32
C GLU A 172 -38.77 32.20 16.10
N ASN A 173 -38.18 32.66 14.98
CA ASN A 173 -38.92 33.17 13.83
C ASN A 173 -38.74 32.38 12.53
N ILE A 174 -38.01 31.26 12.54
CA ILE A 174 -37.88 30.37 11.38
C ILE A 174 -38.67 29.08 11.63
N GLN A 175 -39.72 28.88 10.81
CA GLN A 175 -40.45 27.62 10.59
C GLN A 175 -39.97 26.97 9.30
#